data_AF-A0A662BJ36-F1
#
_entry.id   AF-A0A662BJ36-F1
#
_cell.length_a   1.000
_cell.length_b   1.000
_cell.length_c   1.000
_cell.angle_alpha   90.00
_cell.angle_beta   90.00
_cell.angle_gamma   90.00
#
_symmetry.space_group_name_H-M   'P 1'
#
loop_
_entity.id
_entity.type
_entity.pdbx_description
1 polymer ?
#
loop_
_entity_poly.entity_id
_entity_poly.type
_entity_poly.pdbx_seq_one_letter_code
_entity_poly.pdbx_strand_id
1 'polypeptide(L)'
;MIKIPPSMMSQSWMGSDFTNDDLVKMNSYVNQYTHKIIGEEVVESLNCYKLELIPKPDAPVVWGKVLAWISKEEFYELKLEFYDEDNVLINRQESSDIRQFSDRKLPAKMVMTPIDDPGNQTIIEITENEFNVDIKESFFSQQNMKKIR
;
A
#
# COMPACT_ATOMS: atom_id res chain seq x y z
N MET A 1 -16.66 -3.01 -19.98
CA MET A 1 -16.12 -2.33 -18.78
C MET A 1 -16.46 -3.23 -17.63
N ILE A 2 -15.46 -3.81 -17.00
CA ILE A 2 -15.65 -4.61 -15.79
C ILE A 2 -15.76 -3.60 -14.64
N LYS A 3 -16.85 -3.66 -13.88
CA LYS A 3 -16.98 -2.91 -12.64
C LYS A 3 -16.39 -3.77 -11.53
N ILE A 4 -15.68 -3.14 -10.59
CA ILE A 4 -15.18 -3.80 -9.38
C ILE A 4 -16.20 -3.51 -8.26
N PRO A 5 -17.15 -4.42 -7.98
CA PRO A 5 -18.06 -4.27 -6.85
C PRO A 5 -17.31 -4.37 -5.51
N PRO A 6 -17.89 -3.89 -4.39
CA PRO A 6 -17.28 -3.98 -3.07
C PRO A 6 -16.82 -5.39 -2.67
N SER A 7 -17.56 -6.43 -3.09
CA SER A 7 -17.22 -7.83 -2.82
C SER A 7 -15.94 -8.31 -3.53
N MET A 8 -15.46 -7.58 -4.54
CA MET A 8 -14.20 -7.87 -5.22
C MET A 8 -13.01 -7.11 -4.59
N MET A 9 -13.24 -6.23 -3.61
CA MET A 9 -12.15 -5.45 -3.00
C MET A 9 -11.14 -6.31 -2.26
N SER A 10 -11.59 -7.40 -1.63
CA SER A 10 -10.72 -8.39 -0.98
C SER A 10 -10.08 -9.40 -1.93
N GLN A 11 -10.43 -9.37 -3.22
CA GLN A 11 -9.86 -10.29 -4.20
C GLN A 11 -8.49 -9.79 -4.69
N SER A 12 -7.63 -10.74 -5.04
CA SER A 12 -6.35 -10.50 -5.70
C SER A 12 -6.51 -9.58 -6.92
N TRP A 13 -5.63 -8.58 -7.00
CA TRP A 13 -5.51 -7.71 -8.15
C TRP A 13 -4.70 -8.40 -9.24
N MET A 14 -5.37 -8.76 -10.34
CA MET A 14 -4.74 -9.37 -11.53
C MET A 14 -3.89 -10.63 -11.23
N GLY A 15 -4.20 -11.38 -10.17
CA GLY A 15 -3.46 -12.59 -9.78
C GLY A 15 -2.19 -12.31 -8.96
N SER A 16 -2.00 -11.06 -8.51
CA SER A 16 -0.94 -10.68 -7.58
C SER A 16 -1.33 -10.90 -6.11
N ASP A 17 -0.36 -10.70 -5.22
CA ASP A 17 -0.56 -10.79 -3.77
C ASP A 17 -1.18 -9.52 -3.16
N PHE A 18 -1.39 -8.48 -3.99
CA PHE A 18 -2.16 -7.30 -3.61
C PHE A 18 -3.65 -7.55 -3.78
N THR A 19 -4.47 -6.99 -2.89
CA THR A 19 -5.92 -6.94 -3.09
C THR A 19 -6.31 -5.70 -3.91
N ASN A 20 -7.52 -5.70 -4.49
CA ASN A 20 -8.04 -4.48 -5.13
C ASN A 20 -8.22 -3.32 -4.12
N ASP A 21 -8.49 -3.62 -2.84
CA ASP A 21 -8.58 -2.63 -1.77
C ASP A 21 -7.24 -1.93 -1.55
N ASP A 22 -6.15 -2.68 -1.52
CA ASP A 22 -4.80 -2.15 -1.30
C ASP A 22 -4.45 -1.09 -2.35
N LEU A 23 -4.87 -1.26 -3.61
CA LEU A 23 -4.59 -0.31 -4.68
C LEU A 23 -5.54 0.89 -4.72
N VAL A 24 -6.84 0.65 -4.57
CA VAL A 24 -7.86 1.69 -4.70
C VAL A 24 -7.88 2.59 -3.47
N LYS A 25 -7.49 2.07 -2.30
CA LYS A 25 -7.62 2.74 -1.01
C LYS A 25 -6.27 2.97 -0.30
N MET A 26 -5.17 3.05 -1.05
CA MET A 26 -3.85 3.42 -0.49
C MET A 26 -3.89 4.67 0.40
N ASN A 27 -4.69 5.68 0.03
CA ASN A 27 -4.80 6.94 0.80
C ASN A 27 -5.79 6.87 1.97
N SER A 28 -6.43 5.72 2.20
CA SER A 28 -7.49 5.58 3.20
C SER A 28 -6.96 5.46 4.63
N TYR A 29 -5.69 5.07 4.82
CA TYR A 29 -5.09 4.86 6.13
C TYR A 29 -5.34 6.03 7.09
N VAL A 30 -5.08 7.25 6.62
CA VAL A 30 -5.24 8.49 7.41
C VAL A 30 -6.67 8.67 7.95
N ASN A 31 -7.68 8.33 7.16
CA ASN A 31 -9.08 8.65 7.49
C ASN A 31 -9.88 7.45 8.01
N GLN A 32 -9.52 6.24 7.63
CA GLN A 32 -10.26 5.02 7.94
C GLN A 32 -9.72 4.27 9.16
N TYR A 33 -8.52 4.62 9.64
CA TYR A 33 -7.91 3.97 10.79
C TYR A 33 -7.74 4.92 11.97
N THR A 34 -7.67 4.34 13.16
CA THR A 34 -7.08 4.97 14.35
C THR A 34 -5.61 4.58 14.39
N HIS A 35 -4.74 5.48 14.86
CA HIS A 35 -3.30 5.32 14.76
C HIS A 35 -2.67 5.44 16.15
N LYS A 36 -1.72 4.57 16.46
CA LYS A 36 -0.96 4.61 17.70
C LYS A 36 0.50 4.28 17.45
N ILE A 37 1.42 5.11 17.93
CA ILE A 37 2.84 4.73 17.99
C ILE A 37 2.99 3.70 19.12
N ILE A 38 3.44 2.50 18.78
CA ILE A 38 3.62 1.37 19.72
C ILE A 38 5.09 1.05 19.98
N GLY A 39 6.01 1.68 19.26
CA GLY A 39 7.44 1.52 19.47
C GLY A 39 8.27 2.15 18.36
N GLU A 40 9.54 1.77 18.35
CA GLU A 40 10.52 2.20 17.36
C GLU A 40 11.39 1.01 16.98
N GLU A 41 11.79 0.94 15.71
CA GLU A 41 12.59 -0.18 15.17
C GLU A 41 13.45 0.34 14.01
N VAL A 42 14.58 -0.33 13.75
CA VAL A 42 15.42 -0.02 12.59
C VAL A 42 15.00 -0.92 11.43
N VAL A 43 14.62 -0.32 10.31
CA VAL A 43 14.25 -1.01 9.05
C VAL A 43 15.04 -0.36 7.93
N GLU A 44 15.65 -1.15 7.04
CA GLU A 44 16.50 -0.64 5.94
C GLU A 44 17.57 0.36 6.42
N SER A 45 18.16 0.12 7.60
CA SER A 45 19.14 1.01 8.26
C SER A 45 18.60 2.39 8.66
N LEU A 46 17.29 2.60 8.65
CA LEU A 46 16.61 3.83 9.06
C LEU A 46 15.83 3.62 10.35
N ASN A 47 15.92 4.59 11.26
CA ASN A 47 15.09 4.61 12.46
C ASN A 47 13.64 4.85 12.05
N CYS A 48 12.73 3.97 12.48
CA CYS A 48 11.32 4.03 12.14
C CYS A 48 10.43 4.12 13.38
N TYR A 49 9.31 4.84 13.26
CA TYR A 49 8.17 4.65 14.14
C TYR A 49 7.48 3.35 13.78
N LYS A 50 7.16 2.53 14.78
CA LYS A 50 6.25 1.40 14.64
C LYS A 50 4.84 1.85 15.02
N LEU A 51 3.95 1.89 14.05
CA LEU A 51 2.56 2.29 14.19
C LEU A 51 1.66 1.07 14.21
N GLU A 52 0.64 1.11 15.05
CA GLU A 52 -0.53 0.24 14.98
C GLU A 52 -1.70 1.03 14.40
N LEU A 53 -2.28 0.48 13.33
CA LEU A 53 -3.44 1.01 12.63
C LEU A 53 -4.61 0.04 12.85
N ILE A 54 -5.64 0.51 13.55
CA ILE A 54 -6.88 -0.25 13.78
C ILE A 54 -8.02 0.41 13.00
N PRO A 55 -8.73 -0.32 12.12
CA PRO A 55 -9.80 0.23 11.32
C PRO A 55 -10.92 0.77 12.21
N LYS A 56 -11.55 1.86 11.78
CA LYS A 56 -12.76 2.39 12.44
C LYS A 56 -13.93 1.40 12.23
N PRO A 57 -14.93 1.35 13.12
CA PRO A 57 -16.00 0.36 13.07
C PRO A 57 -16.73 0.23 11.71
N ASP A 58 -16.93 1.35 11.00
CA ASP A 58 -17.61 1.38 9.70
C ASP A 58 -16.66 1.59 8.51
N ALA A 59 -15.36 1.41 8.73
CA ALA A 59 -14.36 1.57 7.68
C ALA A 59 -14.55 0.47 6.62
N PRO A 60 -14.75 0.83 5.34
CA PRO A 60 -14.89 -0.17 4.29
C PRO A 60 -13.50 -0.67 3.90
N VAL A 61 -12.81 -1.41 4.77
CA VAL A 61 -11.46 -1.95 4.54
C VAL A 61 -11.44 -3.44 4.82
N VAL A 62 -10.43 -4.15 4.32
CA VAL A 62 -10.36 -5.62 4.39
C VAL A 62 -9.50 -6.15 5.55
N TRP A 63 -8.69 -5.29 6.18
CA TRP A 63 -7.74 -5.68 7.22
C TRP A 63 -8.26 -5.35 8.62
N GLY A 64 -8.14 -6.30 9.56
CA GLY A 64 -8.48 -6.12 10.96
C GLY A 64 -7.46 -5.26 11.72
N LYS A 65 -6.21 -5.26 11.26
CA LYS A 65 -5.11 -4.41 11.78
C LYS A 65 -3.98 -4.32 10.77
N VAL A 66 -3.31 -3.17 10.73
CA VAL A 66 -2.05 -3.01 10.00
C VAL A 66 -0.98 -2.50 10.96
N LEU A 67 0.20 -3.12 10.95
CA LEU A 67 1.38 -2.54 11.56
C LEU A 67 2.22 -1.86 10.47
N ALA A 68 2.63 -0.62 10.71
CA ALA A 68 3.40 0.16 9.74
C ALA A 68 4.71 0.67 10.34
N TRP A 69 5.80 0.58 9.58
CA TRP A 69 7.10 1.14 9.94
C TRP A 69 7.38 2.33 9.03
N ILE A 70 7.35 3.51 9.64
CA ILE A 70 7.52 4.79 8.95
C ILE A 70 8.84 5.42 9.37
N SER A 71 9.73 5.71 8.43
CA SER A 71 11.03 6.33 8.73
C SER A 71 10.85 7.69 9.41
N LYS A 72 11.67 7.99 10.42
CA LYS A 72 11.48 9.20 11.25
C LYS A 72 11.87 10.49 10.54
N GLU A 73 12.81 10.42 9.60
CA GLU A 73 13.37 11.60 8.94
C GLU A 73 12.50 12.05 7.76
N GLU A 74 12.20 11.12 6.86
CA GLU A 74 11.56 11.42 5.57
C GLU A 74 10.18 10.75 5.42
N PHE A 75 9.70 10.07 6.46
CA PHE A 75 8.37 9.43 6.50
C PHE A 75 8.13 8.38 5.42
N TYR A 76 9.17 7.65 5.01
CA TYR A 76 9.03 6.52 4.10
C TYR A 76 8.31 5.37 4.79
N GLU A 77 7.31 4.79 4.13
CA GLU A 77 6.74 3.50 4.50
C GLU A 77 7.68 2.39 4.04
N LEU A 78 8.39 1.79 4.99
CA LEU A 78 9.44 0.79 4.70
C LEU A 78 8.97 -0.64 4.94
N LYS A 79 7.96 -0.83 5.79
CA LYS A 79 7.39 -2.14 6.06
C LYS A 79 5.93 -2.01 6.48
N LEU A 80 5.09 -2.91 5.96
CA LEU A 80 3.73 -3.14 6.45
C LEU A 80 3.53 -4.61 6.80
N GLU A 81 2.74 -4.85 7.84
CA GLU A 81 2.25 -6.18 8.21
C GLU A 81 0.73 -6.13 8.33
N PHE A 82 0.05 -6.95 7.53
CA PHE A 82 -1.40 -6.97 7.42
C PHE A 82 -1.98 -8.13 8.19
N TYR A 83 -2.91 -7.83 9.09
CA TYR A 83 -3.57 -8.81 9.94
C TYR A 83 -5.07 -8.87 9.62
N ASP A 84 -5.64 -10.07 9.68
CA ASP A 84 -7.08 -10.28 9.61
C ASP A 84 -7.79 -9.91 10.94
N GLU A 85 -9.11 -10.10 10.98
CA GLU A 85 -9.96 -9.81 12.15
C GLU A 85 -9.62 -10.71 13.36
N ASP A 86 -9.03 -11.88 13.12
CA ASP A 86 -8.60 -12.84 14.14
C ASP A 86 -7.16 -12.59 14.62
N ASN A 87 -6.55 -11.47 14.21
CA ASN A 87 -5.16 -11.09 14.50
C ASN A 87 -4.09 -12.06 13.94
N VAL A 88 -4.40 -12.77 12.86
CA VAL A 88 -3.44 -13.59 12.12
C VAL A 88 -2.73 -12.72 11.09
N LEU A 89 -1.39 -12.82 11.02
CA LEU A 89 -0.61 -12.13 9.99
C LEU A 89 -0.83 -12.83 8.64
N ILE A 90 -1.36 -12.11 7.66
CA ILE A 90 -1.69 -12.63 6.34
C ILE A 90 -0.62 -12.26 5.32
N ASN A 91 -0.25 -10.98 5.26
CA ASN A 91 0.69 -10.46 4.28
C ASN A 91 1.75 -9.59 4.94
N ARG A 92 2.95 -9.59 4.35
CA ARG A 92 4.01 -8.63 4.67
C ARG A 92 4.40 -7.88 3.40
N GLN A 93 4.46 -6.56 3.49
CA GLN A 93 5.03 -5.71 2.45
C GLN A 93 6.32 -5.09 2.94
N GLU A 94 7.36 -5.13 2.11
CA GLU A 94 8.66 -4.52 2.39
C GLU A 94 9.04 -3.58 1.24
N SER A 95 9.38 -2.34 1.58
CA SER A 95 9.75 -1.31 0.62
C SER A 95 11.21 -0.93 0.80
N SER A 96 11.95 -0.83 -0.30
CA SER A 96 13.39 -0.58 -0.29
C SER A 96 13.84 0.23 -1.51
N ASP A 97 15.15 0.38 -1.68
CA ASP A 97 15.77 1.05 -2.83
C ASP A 97 15.29 2.50 -2.98
N ILE A 98 15.59 3.33 -1.99
CA ILE A 98 15.19 4.74 -1.98
C ILE A 98 15.94 5.48 -3.10
N ARG A 99 15.18 5.98 -4.09
CA ARG A 99 15.72 6.71 -5.25
C ARG A 99 15.13 8.10 -5.35
N GLN A 100 15.84 8.99 -6.04
CA GLN A 100 15.37 10.32 -6.38
C GLN A 100 14.40 10.24 -7.57
N PHE A 101 13.18 10.75 -7.39
CA PHE A 101 12.17 10.92 -8.42
C PHE A 101 11.76 12.39 -8.49
N SER A 102 12.14 13.08 -9.57
CA SER A 102 11.98 14.53 -9.72
C SER A 102 12.49 15.31 -8.49
N ASP A 103 11.59 15.88 -7.68
CA ASP A 103 11.86 16.76 -6.54
C ASP A 103 11.93 16.04 -5.18
N ARG A 104 11.70 14.73 -5.12
CA ARG A 104 11.65 13.96 -3.86
C ARG A 104 12.30 12.59 -3.96
N LYS A 105 12.67 12.02 -2.82
CA LYS A 105 13.13 10.63 -2.73
C LYS A 105 11.97 9.74 -2.27
N LEU A 106 11.87 8.54 -2.80
CA LEU A 106 10.85 7.55 -2.41
C LEU A 106 11.43 6.13 -2.56
N PRO A 107 10.91 5.13 -1.82
CA PRO A 107 11.18 3.73 -2.11
C PRO A 107 10.82 3.39 -3.55
N ALA A 108 11.74 2.79 -4.29
CA ALA A 108 11.55 2.41 -5.69
C ALA A 108 11.18 0.93 -5.86
N LYS A 109 11.21 0.14 -4.79
CA LYS A 109 10.87 -1.28 -4.80
C LYS A 109 9.93 -1.60 -3.67
N MET A 110 8.91 -2.40 -3.97
CA MET A 110 7.95 -2.92 -3.02
C MET A 110 7.77 -4.42 -3.27
N VAL A 111 7.89 -5.22 -2.22
CA VAL A 111 7.72 -6.67 -2.26
C VAL A 111 6.58 -7.03 -1.33
N MET A 112 5.53 -7.65 -1.87
CA MET A 112 4.43 -8.23 -1.10
C MET A 112 4.62 -9.74 -1.01
N THR A 113 4.60 -10.27 0.20
CA THR A 113 4.79 -11.69 0.50
C THR A 113 3.63 -12.21 1.35
N PRO A 114 2.82 -13.14 0.83
CA PRO A 114 1.87 -13.91 1.63
C PRO A 114 2.58 -14.79 2.65
N ILE A 115 2.08 -14.83 3.87
CA ILE A 115 2.68 -15.60 4.96
C ILE A 115 2.38 -17.11 4.83
N ASP A 116 1.22 -17.45 4.29
CA ASP A 116 0.77 -18.83 4.10
C ASP A 116 1.34 -19.48 2.82
N ASP A 117 1.85 -18.68 1.88
CA ASP A 117 2.55 -19.14 0.68
C ASP A 117 3.88 -18.40 0.46
N PRO A 118 4.93 -18.70 1.25
CA PRO A 118 6.22 -18.02 1.17
C PRO A 118 6.99 -18.27 -0.15
N GLY A 119 6.51 -19.20 -0.98
CA GLY A 119 7.04 -19.43 -2.33
C GLY A 119 6.53 -18.42 -3.36
N ASN A 120 5.46 -17.69 -3.02
CA ASN A 120 4.84 -16.67 -3.85
C ASN A 120 5.19 -15.27 -3.36
N GLN A 121 5.38 -14.35 -4.28
CA GLN A 121 5.59 -12.94 -3.98
C GLN A 121 5.28 -12.09 -5.21
N THR A 122 4.83 -10.87 -4.96
CA THR A 122 4.64 -9.85 -5.99
C THR A 122 5.63 -8.73 -5.75
N ILE A 123 6.39 -8.40 -6.79
CA ILE A 123 7.39 -7.32 -6.75
C ILE A 123 6.92 -6.20 -7.67
N ILE A 124 6.82 -4.99 -7.13
CA ILE A 124 6.62 -3.75 -7.88
C ILE A 124 7.92 -2.96 -7.86
N GLU A 125 8.46 -2.66 -9.03
CA GLU A 125 9.63 -1.80 -9.20
C GLU A 125 9.23 -0.53 -9.96
N ILE A 126 9.43 0.62 -9.33
CA ILE A 126 9.19 1.94 -9.90
C ILE A 126 10.46 2.37 -10.64
N THR A 127 10.42 2.32 -11.97
CA THR A 127 11.54 2.72 -12.82
C THR A 127 11.58 4.23 -13.02
N GLU A 128 10.43 4.84 -13.23
CA GLU A 128 10.26 6.27 -13.50
C GLU A 128 9.00 6.78 -12.79
N ASN A 129 9.08 8.01 -12.28
CA ASN A 129 7.94 8.68 -11.64
C ASN A 129 8.07 10.19 -11.86
N GLU A 130 7.01 10.79 -12.44
CA GLU A 130 6.93 12.22 -12.72
C GLU A 130 5.83 12.86 -11.89
N PHE A 131 6.16 13.95 -11.19
CA PHE A 131 5.23 14.67 -10.35
C PHE A 131 4.76 15.98 -11.01
N ASN A 132 3.57 16.44 -10.60
CA ASN A 132 2.98 17.70 -11.06
C ASN A 132 2.78 17.78 -12.58
N VAL A 133 2.57 16.63 -13.23
CA VAL A 133 2.19 16.57 -14.64
C VAL A 133 0.80 17.18 -14.82
N ASP A 134 0.65 18.11 -15.77
CA ASP A 134 -0.64 18.74 -16.08
C ASP A 134 -1.55 17.77 -16.85
N ILE A 135 -2.28 16.94 -16.11
CA ILE A 135 -3.27 16.00 -16.65
C ILE A 135 -4.65 16.63 -16.50
N LYS A 136 -5.29 16.94 -17.64
CA LYS A 136 -6.65 17.48 -17.67
C LYS A 136 -7.64 16.51 -17.03
N GLU A 137 -8.59 17.04 -16.26
CA GLU A 137 -9.63 16.23 -15.60
C GLU A 137 -10.40 15.31 -16.57
N SER A 138 -10.63 15.77 -17.81
CA SER A 138 -11.26 14.97 -18.88
C SER A 138 -10.54 13.65 -19.21
N PHE A 139 -9.26 13.55 -18.87
CA PHE A 139 -8.47 12.33 -19.00
C PHE A 139 -9.06 11.21 -18.14
N PHE A 140 -9.52 11.52 -16.93
CA PHE A 140 -10.11 10.57 -15.98
C PHE A 140 -11.58 10.28 -16.31
N SER A 141 -11.85 9.82 -17.53
CA SER A 141 -13.19 9.50 -18.00
C SER A 141 -13.33 8.04 -18.46
N GLN A 142 -14.53 7.50 -18.27
CA GLN A 142 -14.88 6.16 -18.75
C GLN A 142 -14.68 5.98 -20.26
N GLN A 143 -14.85 7.05 -21.03
CA GLN A 143 -14.61 7.03 -22.47
C GLN A 143 -13.12 6.90 -22.78
N ASN A 144 -12.26 7.60 -22.02
CA ASN A 144 -10.83 7.58 -22.23
C ASN A 144 -10.20 6.24 -21.82
N MET A 145 -10.70 5.59 -20.76
CA MET A 145 -10.28 4.24 -20.36
C MET A 145 -10.37 3.19 -21.48
N LYS A 146 -11.27 3.35 -22.45
CA LYS A 146 -11.40 2.42 -23.60
C LYS A 146 -10.40 2.72 -24.73
N LYS A 147 -9.77 3.89 -24.71
CA LYS A 147 -8.90 4.40 -25.78
C LYS A 147 -7.43 4.34 -25.43
N ILE A 148 -7.10 4.58 -24.14
CA ILE A 148 -5.75 4.41 -23.62
C ILE A 148 -5.33 2.95 -23.83
N ARG A 149 -4.17 2.77 -24.46
CA ARG A 149 -3.50 1.49 -24.69
C ARG A 149 -2.14 1.53 -24.02
#